data_AF-I0IPQ6-F1
#
_entry.id   AF-I0IPQ6-F1
#
_cell.length_a   1.000
_cell.length_b   1.000
_cell.length_c   1.000
_cell.angle_alpha   90.00
_cell.angle_beta   90.00
_cell.angle_gamma   90.00
#
_symmetry.space_group_name_H-M   'P 1'
#
loop_
_entity.id
_entity.type
_entity.pdbx_description
1 polymer ?
#
loop_
_entity_poly.entity_id
_entity_poly.type
_entity_poly.pdbx_seq_one_letter_code
_entity_poly.pdbx_strand_id
1 'polypeptide(L)'
;MIAAALISVIGDPKRFGSGRDMAAFLGLVPSQHTSGDKVRLGRVTKRGDSGLRSLLVQGAQAALRAAELSGSGKMKDGKLRTWLLDLLKRKDTRNKAVVALANKMARMAWAIWKNDTVYTAAA
;
A
#
# COMPACT_ATOMS: atom_id res chain seq x y z
N MET A 1 12.57 -0.60 10.22
CA MET A 1 11.76 0.54 10.69
C MET A 1 10.27 0.39 10.38
N ILE A 2 9.83 0.22 9.11
CA ILE A 2 8.38 0.14 8.76
C ILE A 2 7.64 -0.97 9.53
N ALA A 3 8.22 -2.17 9.64
CA ALA A 3 7.59 -3.29 10.35
C ALA A 3 7.35 -2.99 11.84
N ALA A 4 8.36 -2.47 12.55
CA ALA A 4 8.24 -2.10 13.96
C ALA A 4 7.21 -0.98 14.19
N ALA A 5 7.17 0.02 13.31
CA ALA A 5 6.16 1.08 13.37
C ALA A 5 4.74 0.54 13.13
N LEU A 6 4.59 -0.41 12.20
CA LEU A 6 3.32 -1.06 11.92
C LEU A 6 2.82 -1.84 13.14
N ILE A 7 3.70 -2.61 13.80
CA ILE A 7 3.37 -3.35 15.03
C ILE A 7 2.99 -2.39 16.16
N SER A 8 3.75 -1.30 16.35
CA SER A 8 3.50 -0.32 17.40
C SER A 8 2.14 0.37 17.27
N VAL A 9 1.78 0.80 16.05
CA VAL A 9 0.52 1.53 15.81
C VAL A 9 -0.70 0.61 15.79
N ILE A 10 -0.54 -0.63 15.30
CA ILE A 10 -1.67 -1.55 15.10
C ILE A 10 -1.87 -2.47 16.31
N GLY A 11 -0.80 -2.93 16.95
CA GLY A 11 -0.85 -3.92 18.03
C GLY A 11 -1.26 -5.30 17.52
N ASP A 12 -2.56 -5.54 17.40
CA ASP A 12 -3.12 -6.83 16.96
C ASP A 12 -3.76 -6.72 15.56
N PRO A 13 -3.26 -7.44 14.53
CA PRO A 13 -3.83 -7.39 13.18
C PRO A 13 -5.23 -8.00 13.08
N LYS A 14 -5.63 -8.87 14.03
CA LYS A 14 -6.93 -9.55 14.04
C LYS A 14 -8.09 -8.62 14.40
N ARG A 15 -7.81 -7.44 14.95
CA ARG A 15 -8.83 -6.39 15.22
C ARG A 15 -9.51 -5.86 13.95
N PHE A 16 -8.91 -6.07 12.80
CA PHE A 16 -9.47 -5.69 11.51
C PHE A 16 -10.14 -6.91 10.84
N GLY A 17 -11.36 -6.74 10.34
CA GLY A 17 -12.04 -7.79 9.57
C GLY A 17 -11.32 -8.11 8.26
N SER A 18 -10.82 -7.06 7.59
CA SER A 18 -10.10 -7.16 6.33
C SER A 18 -8.87 -6.24 6.28
N GLY A 19 -7.92 -6.56 5.39
CA GLY A 19 -6.79 -5.66 5.12
C GLY A 19 -7.21 -4.33 4.50
N ARG A 20 -8.42 -4.22 3.94
CA ARG A 20 -8.97 -2.93 3.50
C ARG A 20 -9.31 -2.05 4.69
N ASP A 21 -9.84 -2.63 5.77
CA ASP A 21 -10.17 -1.90 7.00
C ASP A 21 -8.90 -1.38 7.66
N MET A 22 -7.85 -2.21 7.70
CA MET A 22 -6.52 -1.78 8.16
C MET A 22 -5.97 -0.64 7.29
N ALA A 23 -6.04 -0.76 5.96
CA ALA A 23 -5.56 0.29 5.07
C ALA A 23 -6.36 1.60 5.20
N ALA A 24 -7.66 1.52 5.46
CA ALA A 24 -8.50 2.68 5.74
C ALA A 24 -8.13 3.34 7.07
N PHE A 25 -7.87 2.54 8.12
CA PHE A 25 -7.36 3.01 9.41
C PHE A 25 -6.02 3.75 9.28
N LEU A 26 -5.12 3.27 8.42
CA LEU A 26 -3.84 3.91 8.11
C LEU A 26 -3.96 5.14 7.20
N GLY A 27 -5.17 5.48 6.74
CA GLY A 27 -5.38 6.60 5.83
C GLY A 27 -4.75 6.41 4.45
N LEU A 28 -4.74 5.18 3.93
CA LEU A 28 -4.23 4.82 2.60
C LEU A 28 -5.33 4.63 1.54
N VAL A 29 -6.59 4.83 1.94
CA VAL A 29 -7.79 4.66 1.10
C VAL A 29 -8.44 6.03 0.89
N PRO A 30 -8.94 6.36 -0.32
CA PRO A 30 -9.74 7.56 -0.53
C PRO A 30 -11.03 7.53 0.32
N SER A 31 -11.52 8.69 0.74
CA SER A 31 -12.87 8.76 1.32
C SER A 31 -13.91 8.31 0.29
N GLN A 32 -14.95 7.62 0.74
CA GLN A 32 -16.06 7.23 -0.12
C GLN A 32 -17.34 7.86 0.42
N HIS A 33 -18.03 8.60 -0.45
CA HIS A 33 -19.36 9.13 -0.20
C HIS A 33 -20.29 8.51 -1.23
N THR A 34 -21.19 7.64 -0.79
CA THR A 34 -22.15 6.96 -1.65
C THR A 34 -23.54 7.33 -1.17
N SER A 35 -24.39 7.80 -2.07
CA SER A 35 -25.80 8.10 -1.80
C SER A 35 -26.65 7.60 -2.96
N GLY A 36 -27.62 6.72 -2.68
CA GLY A 36 -28.38 6.02 -3.73
C GLY A 36 -27.46 5.31 -4.71
N ASP A 37 -27.66 5.52 -6.02
CA ASP A 37 -26.91 4.87 -7.10
C ASP A 37 -25.56 5.54 -7.45
N LYS A 38 -25.14 6.57 -6.70
CA LYS A 38 -23.92 7.34 -7.03
C LYS A 38 -22.80 7.06 -6.04
N VAL A 39 -21.73 6.43 -6.52
CA VAL A 39 -20.48 6.25 -5.77
C VAL A 39 -19.52 7.40 -6.11
N ARG A 40 -19.13 8.19 -5.11
CA ARG A 40 -18.10 9.24 -5.25
C ARG A 40 -16.90 8.94 -4.37
N LEU A 41 -15.73 8.79 -5.00
CA LEU A 41 -14.45 8.70 -4.31
C LEU A 41 -13.87 10.11 -4.13
N GLY A 42 -13.54 10.45 -2.89
CA GLY A 42 -12.95 11.73 -2.49
C GLY A 42 -11.45 11.62 -2.21
N ARG A 43 -10.93 12.59 -1.46
CA ARG A 43 -9.51 12.66 -1.11
C ARG A 43 -9.16 11.59 -0.07
N VAL A 44 -7.87 11.24 0.00
CA VAL A 44 -7.32 10.47 1.11
C VAL A 44 -7.60 11.21 2.41
N THR A 45 -8.26 10.54 3.36
CA THR A 45 -8.78 11.14 4.60
C THR A 45 -7.68 11.65 5.53
N LYS A 46 -6.44 11.16 5.36
CA LYS A 46 -5.28 11.42 6.23
C LYS A 46 -5.52 11.02 7.70
N ARG A 47 -6.56 10.22 7.99
CA ARG A 47 -6.81 9.67 9.34
C ARG A 47 -5.74 8.65 9.72
N GLY A 48 -5.55 8.44 11.02
CA GLY A 48 -4.54 7.54 11.57
C GLY A 48 -3.16 8.19 11.75
N ASP A 49 -2.15 7.36 12.02
CA ASP A 49 -0.80 7.81 12.31
C ASP A 49 -0.10 8.41 11.07
N SER A 50 0.28 9.69 11.15
CA SER A 50 0.90 10.43 10.05
C SER A 50 2.34 9.97 9.76
N GLY A 51 3.05 9.48 10.78
CA GLY A 51 4.41 8.95 10.67
C GLY A 51 4.43 7.63 9.92
N LEU A 52 3.60 6.67 10.32
CA LEU A 52 3.44 5.38 9.68
C LEU A 52 2.97 5.51 8.23
N ARG A 53 2.01 6.41 7.96
CA ARG A 53 1.60 6.72 6.58
C ARG A 53 2.76 7.27 5.76
N SER A 54 3.57 8.17 6.32
CA SER A 54 4.75 8.72 5.64
C SER A 54 5.81 7.64 5.37
N LEU A 55 6.07 6.77 6.35
CA LEU A 55 6.98 5.64 6.20
C LEU A 55 6.54 4.67 5.09
N LEU A 56 5.25 4.35 5.03
CA LEU A 56 4.68 3.48 3.99
C LEU A 56 4.78 4.12 2.60
N VAL A 57 4.50 5.42 2.49
CA VAL A 57 4.62 6.18 1.24
C VAL A 57 6.08 6.26 0.78
N GLN A 58 7.02 6.54 1.68
CA GLN A 58 8.45 6.58 1.36
C GLN A 58 8.97 5.20 0.93
N GLY A 59 8.55 4.12 1.62
CA GLY A 59 8.88 2.75 1.25
C GLY A 59 8.35 2.38 -0.14
N ALA A 60 7.11 2.75 -0.45
CA ALA A 60 6.53 2.58 -1.77
C ALA A 60 7.29 3.40 -2.84
N GLN A 61 7.68 4.64 -2.54
CA GLN A 61 8.45 5.47 -3.47
C GLN A 61 9.82 4.87 -3.76
N ALA A 62 10.49 4.29 -2.76
CA ALA A 62 11.76 3.59 -2.93
C ALA A 62 11.61 2.33 -3.81
N ALA A 63 10.58 1.52 -3.57
CA ALA A 63 10.27 0.35 -4.38
C ALA A 63 9.93 0.72 -5.83
N LEU A 64 9.18 1.81 -6.04
CA LEU A 64 8.87 2.31 -7.38
C LEU A 64 10.14 2.77 -8.12
N ARG A 65 11.03 3.51 -7.45
CA ARG A 65 12.33 3.90 -8.03
C ARG A 65 13.18 2.68 -8.39
N ALA A 66 13.20 1.66 -7.54
CA ALA A 66 13.91 0.41 -7.83
C ALA A 66 13.34 -0.31 -9.06
N ALA A 67 12.02 -0.23 -9.29
CA ALA A 67 11.37 -0.78 -10.47
C ALA A 67 11.76 -0.06 -11.77
N GLU A 68 11.99 1.26 -11.71
CA GLU A 68 12.40 2.10 -12.85
C GLU A 68 13.89 1.96 -13.16
N LEU A 69 14.74 1.81 -12.14
CA LEU A 69 16.20 1.68 -12.25
C LEU A 69 16.66 0.26 -12.64
N SER A 70 15.76 -0.56 -13.19
CA SER A 70 15.95 -2.00 -13.32
C SER A 70 17.03 -2.46 -14.30
N GLY A 71 17.70 -1.55 -15.00
CA GLY A 71 18.99 -1.84 -15.63
C GLY A 71 20.11 -2.14 -14.62
N SER A 72 19.92 -1.84 -13.34
CA SER A 72 20.95 -1.94 -12.27
C SER A 72 20.77 -3.12 -11.31
N GLY A 73 19.98 -4.15 -11.64
CA GLY A 73 19.89 -5.40 -10.85
C GLY A 73 19.18 -5.33 -9.48
N LYS A 74 18.67 -4.15 -9.08
CA LYS A 74 18.02 -3.94 -7.77
C LYS A 74 16.65 -4.59 -7.62
N MET A 75 15.96 -4.86 -8.73
CA MET A 75 14.68 -5.56 -8.72
C MET A 75 14.61 -6.52 -9.91
N LYS A 76 14.53 -7.82 -9.62
CA LYS A 76 14.37 -8.85 -10.65
C LYS A 76 13.10 -8.60 -11.45
N ASP A 77 13.16 -8.87 -12.75
CA ASP A 77 11.97 -8.95 -13.60
C ASP A 77 10.98 -9.95 -12.99
N GLY A 78 9.75 -9.49 -12.77
CA GLY A 78 8.71 -10.27 -12.11
C GLY A 78 7.37 -9.55 -12.12
N LYS A 79 6.30 -10.27 -11.81
CA LYS A 79 4.91 -9.77 -11.90
C LYS A 79 4.68 -8.44 -11.17
N LEU A 80 5.37 -8.22 -10.05
CA LEU A 80 5.29 -6.97 -9.29
C LEU A 80 5.88 -5.78 -10.07
N ARG A 81 7.03 -5.96 -10.73
CA ARG A 81 7.67 -4.92 -11.55
C ARG A 81 6.78 -4.54 -12.73
N THR A 82 6.29 -5.54 -13.47
CA THR A 82 5.37 -5.33 -14.59
C THR A 82 4.12 -4.59 -14.14
N TRP A 83 3.51 -5.00 -13.02
CA TRP A 83 2.36 -4.33 -12.45
C TRP A 83 2.65 -2.88 -12.04
N LEU A 84 3.85 -2.58 -11.52
CA LEU A 84 4.24 -1.22 -11.16
C LEU A 84 4.46 -0.31 -12.36
N LEU A 85 5.11 -0.81 -13.40
CA LEU A 85 5.30 -0.06 -14.65
C LEU A 85 3.96 0.20 -15.35
N ASP A 86 3.07 -0.78 -15.36
CA ASP A 86 1.70 -0.61 -15.85
C ASP A 86 0.89 0.37 -14.98
N LEU A 87 1.04 0.32 -13.65
CA LEU A 87 0.39 1.27 -12.75
C LEU A 87 0.83 2.71 -13.01
N LEU A 88 2.13 2.93 -13.31
CA LEU A 88 2.64 4.25 -13.68
C LEU A 88 2.02 4.76 -14.97
N LYS A 89 1.83 3.88 -15.96
CA LYS A 89 1.17 4.24 -17.23
C LYS A 89 -0.31 4.57 -17.05
N ARG A 90 -1.00 3.88 -16.14
CA ARG A 90 -2.46 4.05 -15.92
C ARG A 90 -2.85 5.19 -15.00
N LYS A 91 -1.92 5.78 -14.24
CA LYS A 91 -2.26 6.81 -13.24
C LYS A 91 -1.78 8.18 -13.69
N ASP A 92 -2.68 9.15 -13.61
CA ASP A 92 -2.42 10.55 -14.02
C ASP A 92 -1.22 11.18 -13.32
N THR A 93 -0.89 10.74 -12.10
CA THR A 93 0.26 11.26 -11.36
C THR A 93 1.03 10.15 -10.65
N ARG A 94 2.35 10.33 -10.56
CA ARG A 94 3.25 9.46 -9.81
C ARG A 94 2.81 9.29 -8.35
N ASN A 95 2.35 10.36 -7.72
CA ASN A 95 1.89 10.32 -6.33
C ASN A 95 0.70 9.38 -6.14
N LYS A 96 -0.25 9.33 -7.09
CA LYS A 96 -1.35 8.37 -7.06
C LYS A 96 -0.84 6.92 -7.19
N ALA A 97 0.17 6.67 -8.02
CA ALA A 97 0.80 5.35 -8.15
C ALA A 97 1.53 4.93 -6.87
N VAL A 98 2.29 5.84 -6.24
CA VAL A 98 2.99 5.59 -4.97
C VAL A 98 1.99 5.25 -3.85
N VAL A 99 0.91 6.02 -3.71
CA VAL A 99 -0.12 5.75 -2.70
C VAL A 99 -0.82 4.41 -2.96
N ALA A 100 -1.09 4.08 -4.22
CA ALA A 100 -1.68 2.79 -4.58
C ALA A 100 -0.74 1.61 -4.24
N LEU A 101 0.57 1.76 -4.46
CA LEU A 101 1.56 0.77 -4.05
C LEU A 101 1.64 0.65 -2.52
N ALA A 102 1.67 1.77 -1.79
CA ALA A 102 1.65 1.76 -0.33
C ALA A 102 0.41 1.03 0.22
N ASN A 103 -0.77 1.27 -0.35
CA ASN A 103 -1.99 0.55 0.01
C ASN A 103 -1.88 -0.96 -0.27
N LYS A 104 -1.32 -1.35 -1.42
CA LYS A 104 -1.06 -2.76 -1.73
C LYS A 104 -0.10 -3.41 -0.73
N MET A 105 1.00 -2.73 -0.39
CA MET A 105 1.99 -3.20 0.59
C MET A 105 1.38 -3.36 1.98
N ALA A 106 0.60 -2.38 2.44
CA ALA A 106 -0.10 -2.46 3.72
C ALA A 106 -1.04 -3.68 3.79
N ARG A 107 -1.81 -3.92 2.72
CA ARG A 107 -2.72 -5.07 2.65
C ARG A 107 -1.99 -6.42 2.62
N MET A 108 -0.85 -6.50 1.94
CA MET A 108 0.00 -7.71 1.96
C MET A 108 0.59 -7.92 3.35
N ALA A 109 1.13 -6.88 3.98
CA ALA A 109 1.68 -6.95 5.34
C ALA A 109 0.63 -7.42 6.35
N TRP A 110 -0.61 -6.93 6.25
CA TRP A 110 -1.71 -7.40 7.08
C TRP A 110 -2.03 -8.88 6.87
N ALA A 111 -2.09 -9.34 5.62
CA ALA A 111 -2.44 -10.73 5.32
C ALA A 111 -1.37 -11.70 5.86
N ILE A 112 -0.10 -11.37 5.67
CA ILE A 112 1.05 -12.08 6.24
C ILE A 112 0.94 -12.13 7.75
N TRP A 113 0.75 -10.97 8.38
CA TRP A 113 0.76 -10.84 9.83
C TRP A 113 -0.46 -11.50 10.51
N LYS A 114 -1.65 -11.41 9.91
CA LYS A 114 -2.87 -12.03 10.43
C LYS A 114 -2.81 -13.56 10.37
N ASN A 115 -2.24 -14.10 9.29
CA ASN A 115 -2.21 -15.54 9.04
C ASN A 115 -0.92 -16.21 9.52
N ASP A 116 0.04 -15.45 10.03
CA ASP A 116 1.40 -15.91 10.39
C ASP A 116 2.10 -16.66 9.25
N THR A 117 1.86 -16.20 8.00
CA THR A 117 2.39 -16.83 6.79
C THR A 117 3.58 -16.05 6.25
N VAL A 118 4.58 -16.75 5.71
CA VAL A 118 5.71 -16.12 5.01
C VAL A 118 5.27 -15.49 3.69
N TYR A 119 5.84 -14.34 3.32
CA TYR A 119 5.61 -13.75 2.00
C TYR A 119 6.12 -14.67 0.88
N THR A 120 5.20 -15.22 0.10
CA THR A 120 5.50 -15.90 -1.16
C THR A 120 5.24 -14.95 -2.31
N ALA A 121 6.29 -14.59 -3.05
CA ALA A 121 6.11 -13.85 -4.29
C ALA A 121 5.26 -14.70 -5.25
N ALA A 122 4.19 -14.12 -5.80
CA ALA A 122 3.41 -14.79 -6.82
C ALA A 122 4.33 -15.06 -8.03
N ALA A 123 4.63 -16.35 -8.26
CA ALA A 123 5.33 -16.85 -9.45
C ALA A 123 4.62 -16.36 -10.71
#